data_AF-A0A846CCV6-F1
#
_entry.id   AF-A0A846CCV6-F1
#
_cell.length_a   1.000
_cell.length_b   1.000
_cell.length_c   1.000
_cell.angle_alpha   90.00
_cell.angle_beta   90.00
_cell.angle_gamma   90.00
#
_symmetry.space_group_name_H-M   'P 1'
#
loop_
_entity.id
_entity.type
_entity.pdbx_description
1 polymer ?
#
loop_
_entity_poly.entity_id
_entity_poly.type
_entity_poly.pdbx_seq_one_letter_code
_entity_poly.pdbx_strand_id
1 'polypeptide(L)'
;MTIKEKGLEHGIWSGEGNDTPPDTIESTSTGSWQSESEGVATGTEGYVLYATSSGDVRIHWDNPYIGSNGLNITVPNGYTYNHGDISGNNAHVTINFLKDL
;
A
#
# COMPACT_ATOMS: atom_id res chain seq x y z
N MET A 1 10.62 -9.26 -0.21
CA MET A 1 9.43 -9.21 -1.07
C MET A 1 9.81 -8.53 -2.37
N THR A 2 9.30 -8.97 -3.51
CA THR A 2 9.62 -8.39 -4.83
C THR A 2 8.34 -7.99 -5.55
N ILE A 3 8.30 -6.80 -6.14
CA ILE A 3 7.08 -6.28 -6.76
C ILE A 3 6.67 -7.13 -7.97
N LYS A 4 5.37 -7.34 -8.13
CA LYS A 4 4.77 -7.95 -9.32
C LYS A 4 3.97 -6.93 -10.11
N GLU A 5 3.21 -6.11 -9.39
CA GLU A 5 2.28 -5.15 -9.97
C GLU A 5 2.07 -3.98 -9.00
N LYS A 6 1.87 -2.79 -9.55
CA LYS A 6 1.39 -1.60 -8.83
C LYS A 6 0.51 -0.79 -9.75
N GLY A 7 -0.48 -0.12 -9.19
CA GLY A 7 -1.39 0.72 -9.95
C GLY A 7 -2.11 1.72 -9.05
N LEU A 8 -2.61 2.77 -9.68
CA LEU A 8 -3.56 3.70 -9.11
C LEU A 8 -4.80 3.71 -9.99
N GLU A 9 -5.94 3.37 -9.40
CA GLU A 9 -7.26 3.58 -10.00
C GLU A 9 -7.62 5.07 -9.98
N HIS A 10 -7.18 5.79 -8.94
CA HIS A 10 -7.37 7.22 -8.78
C HIS A 10 -6.14 7.91 -8.19
N GLY A 11 -5.86 9.13 -8.64
CA GLY A 11 -4.72 9.94 -8.20
C GLY A 11 -3.42 9.64 -8.95
N ILE A 12 -2.33 10.16 -8.42
CA ILE A 12 -0.96 9.96 -8.94
C ILE A 12 -0.01 9.55 -7.83
N TRP A 13 1.11 8.96 -8.21
CA TRP A 13 2.22 8.82 -7.29
C TRP A 13 2.80 10.21 -6.99
N SER A 14 3.08 10.47 -5.71
CA SER A 14 3.72 11.71 -5.28
C SER A 14 5.15 11.82 -5.82
N GLY A 15 5.80 12.95 -5.53
CA GLY A 15 7.20 13.16 -5.92
C GLY A 15 7.37 13.20 -7.44
N GLU A 16 6.43 13.82 -8.16
CA GLU A 16 6.42 13.87 -9.63
C GLU A 16 6.36 12.47 -10.28
N GLY A 17 5.66 11.53 -9.64
CA GLY A 17 5.54 10.16 -10.13
C GLY A 17 6.64 9.21 -9.64
N ASN A 18 7.57 9.67 -8.79
CA ASN A 18 8.72 8.88 -8.35
C ASN A 18 8.50 8.13 -7.03
N ASP A 19 7.55 8.56 -6.20
CA ASP A 19 7.27 7.94 -4.89
C ASP A 19 6.43 6.66 -5.04
N THR A 20 6.89 5.76 -5.89
CA THR A 20 6.22 4.50 -6.21
C THR A 20 6.65 3.37 -5.25
N PRO A 21 5.84 2.32 -5.09
CA PRO A 21 6.26 1.13 -4.35
C PRO A 21 7.61 0.59 -4.86
N PRO A 22 8.57 0.33 -3.97
CA PRO A 22 9.91 -0.12 -4.34
C PRO A 22 9.89 -1.52 -4.96
N ASP A 23 10.82 -1.79 -5.89
CA ASP A 23 10.85 -3.08 -6.58
C ASP A 23 11.16 -4.26 -5.66
N THR A 24 11.89 -4.03 -4.57
CA THR A 24 12.21 -5.03 -3.56
C THR A 24 12.19 -4.41 -2.17
N ILE A 25 11.62 -5.15 -1.22
CA ILE A 25 11.69 -4.86 0.22
C ILE A 25 12.37 -6.05 0.88
N GLU A 26 13.61 -5.86 1.33
CA GLU A 26 14.38 -6.90 2.01
C GLU A 26 13.74 -7.32 3.33
N SER A 27 14.07 -8.53 3.81
CA SER A 27 13.60 -8.99 5.12
C SER A 27 14.05 -8.02 6.21
N THR A 28 13.13 -7.64 7.11
CA THR A 28 13.34 -6.65 8.20
C THR A 28 13.56 -5.20 7.76
N SER A 29 13.48 -4.91 6.46
CA SER A 29 13.55 -3.55 5.91
C SER A 29 12.15 -2.96 5.69
N THR A 30 12.09 -1.64 5.57
CA THR A 30 10.86 -0.89 5.25
C THR A 30 10.91 -0.39 3.82
N GLY A 31 9.84 -0.61 3.06
CA GLY A 31 9.57 0.10 1.82
C GLY A 31 8.52 1.19 2.05
N SER A 32 8.69 2.34 1.39
CA SER A 32 7.79 3.48 1.48
C SER A 32 7.40 3.97 0.10
N TRP A 33 6.16 4.42 -0.04
CA TRP A 33 5.63 5.06 -1.24
C TRP A 33 4.50 5.99 -0.85
N GLN A 34 4.11 6.87 -1.77
CA GLN A 34 3.07 7.85 -1.52
C GLN A 34 2.28 8.15 -2.80
N SER A 35 1.00 8.38 -2.63
CA SER A 35 0.10 8.75 -3.71
C SER A 35 -0.80 9.91 -3.27
N GLU A 36 -1.14 10.80 -4.18
CA GLU A 36 -1.91 12.01 -3.94
C GLU A 36 -3.02 12.18 -4.98
N SER A 37 -4.05 12.95 -4.62
CA SER A 37 -5.14 13.27 -5.53
C SER A 37 -4.69 14.29 -6.58
N GLU A 38 -4.99 14.06 -7.86
CA GLU A 38 -4.64 14.98 -8.96
C GLU A 38 -5.86 15.69 -9.60
N GLY A 39 -7.02 15.68 -8.94
CA GLY A 39 -8.27 16.14 -9.52
C GLY A 39 -9.19 16.90 -8.56
N VAL A 40 -10.24 17.50 -9.14
CA VAL A 40 -11.28 18.17 -8.36
C VAL A 40 -12.23 17.12 -7.80
N ALA A 41 -12.37 17.10 -6.47
CA ALA A 41 -13.23 16.17 -5.74
C ALA A 41 -12.88 14.68 -5.95
N THR A 42 -11.62 14.37 -6.27
CA THR A 42 -11.09 13.01 -6.34
C THR A 42 -10.30 12.67 -5.08
N GLY A 43 -10.32 11.40 -4.70
CA GLY A 43 -9.41 10.83 -3.71
C GLY A 43 -8.22 10.15 -4.36
N THR A 44 -7.59 9.25 -3.61
CA THR A 44 -6.52 8.38 -4.12
C THR A 44 -6.87 6.94 -3.83
N GLU A 45 -6.85 6.09 -4.86
CA GLU A 45 -7.12 4.66 -4.75
C GLU A 45 -6.04 3.91 -5.52
N GLY A 46 -5.53 2.83 -4.93
CA GLY A 46 -4.39 2.12 -5.49
C GLY A 46 -4.14 0.77 -4.87
N TYR A 47 -3.22 0.04 -5.49
CA TYR A 47 -2.76 -1.24 -4.99
C TYR A 47 -1.29 -1.50 -5.31
N VAL A 48 -0.73 -2.45 -4.56
CA VAL A 48 0.53 -3.12 -4.87
C VAL A 48 0.43 -4.61 -4.58
N LEU A 49 1.05 -5.40 -5.45
CA LEU A 49 1.20 -6.84 -5.32
C LEU A 49 2.69 -7.18 -5.23
N TYR A 50 3.07 -7.83 -4.12
CA TYR A 50 4.42 -8.32 -3.89
C TYR A 50 4.46 -9.84 -3.84
N ALA A 51 5.47 -10.46 -4.45
CA ALA A 51 5.82 -11.85 -4.24
C ALA A 51 6.66 -12.03 -2.98
N THR A 52 6.39 -13.12 -2.26
CA THR A 52 7.24 -13.70 -1.21
C THR A 52 7.54 -15.16 -1.52
N SER A 53 8.40 -15.80 -0.72
CA SER A 53 8.63 -17.25 -0.84
C SER A 53 7.42 -18.11 -0.46
N SER A 54 6.42 -17.54 0.23
CA SER A 54 5.23 -18.27 0.70
C SER A 54 3.95 -17.93 -0.09
N GLY A 55 4.05 -17.00 -1.06
CA GLY A 55 2.93 -16.53 -1.87
C GLY A 55 2.88 -15.01 -1.98
N ASP A 56 1.78 -14.49 -2.52
CA ASP A 56 1.63 -13.07 -2.81
C ASP A 56 1.05 -12.29 -1.63
N VAL A 57 1.56 -11.08 -1.41
CA VAL A 57 1.01 -10.07 -0.51
C VAL A 57 0.37 -8.97 -1.36
N ARG A 58 -0.94 -8.76 -1.21
CA ARG A 58 -1.67 -7.68 -1.88
C ARG A 58 -2.05 -6.62 -0.85
N ILE A 59 -1.74 -5.37 -1.14
CA ILE A 59 -2.14 -4.19 -0.36
C ILE A 59 -2.98 -3.32 -1.29
N HIS A 60 -4.18 -2.97 -0.86
CA HIS A 60 -5.07 -2.06 -1.55
C HIS A 60 -5.51 -0.94 -0.60
N TRP A 61 -5.44 0.31 -1.05
CA TRP A 61 -5.89 1.47 -0.28
C TRP A 61 -6.88 2.30 -1.09
N ASP A 62 -7.77 2.96 -0.36
CA ASP A 62 -8.69 3.96 -0.88
C ASP A 62 -8.79 5.11 0.14
N ASN A 63 -8.46 6.32 -0.28
CA ASN A 63 -8.59 7.55 0.50
C ASN A 63 -9.45 8.53 -0.30
N PRO A 64 -10.78 8.43 -0.20
CA PRO A 64 -11.71 9.16 -1.06
C PRO A 64 -11.80 10.64 -0.67
N TYR A 65 -12.22 11.50 -1.61
CA TYR A 65 -12.49 12.91 -1.30
C TYR A 65 -13.63 13.09 -0.28
N ILE A 66 -14.68 12.26 -0.38
CA ILE A 66 -15.79 12.16 0.55
C ILE A 66 -15.98 10.70 0.89
N GLY A 67 -15.94 10.36 2.18
CA GLY A 67 -16.12 8.99 2.65
C GLY A 67 -15.21 8.68 3.82
N SER A 68 -14.85 7.41 3.95
CA SER A 68 -13.88 6.93 4.95
C SER A 68 -12.83 6.12 4.24
N ASN A 69 -11.60 6.20 4.75
CA ASN A 69 -10.48 5.49 4.15
C ASN A 69 -10.67 3.97 4.25
N GLY A 70 -10.26 3.27 3.21
CA GLY A 70 -10.23 1.83 3.11
C GLY A 70 -8.79 1.31 3.04
N LEU A 71 -8.53 0.22 3.74
CA LEU A 71 -7.31 -0.57 3.62
C LEU A 71 -7.70 -2.04 3.61
N ASN A 72 -7.30 -2.76 2.57
CA ASN A 72 -7.51 -4.19 2.45
C ASN A 72 -6.17 -4.87 2.14
N ILE A 73 -5.79 -5.85 2.96
CA ILE A 73 -4.53 -6.55 2.84
C ILE A 73 -4.80 -8.04 2.81
N THR A 74 -4.25 -8.72 1.80
CA THR A 74 -4.23 -10.19 1.72
C THR A 74 -2.79 -10.65 1.84
N VAL A 75 -2.55 -11.60 2.74
CA VAL A 75 -1.24 -12.22 2.96
C VAL A 75 -1.33 -13.72 2.71
N PRO A 76 -0.23 -14.39 2.31
CA PRO A 76 -0.23 -15.83 2.14
C PRO A 76 -0.25 -16.57 3.48
N ASN A 77 -0.51 -17.88 3.46
CA ASN A 77 -0.46 -18.71 4.66
C ASN A 77 0.91 -18.61 5.36
N GLY A 78 0.89 -18.61 6.69
CA GLY A 78 2.09 -18.44 7.51
C GLY A 78 2.55 -16.99 7.62
N TYR A 79 1.72 -16.03 7.19
CA TYR A 79 1.90 -14.62 7.45
C TYR A 79 0.66 -14.05 8.12
N THR A 80 0.92 -13.11 9.03
CA THR A 80 -0.07 -12.22 9.61
C THR A 80 0.37 -10.77 9.39
N TYR A 81 -0.55 -9.84 9.55
CA TYR A 81 -0.24 -8.41 9.46
C TYR A 81 -0.95 -7.62 10.56
N ASN A 82 -0.36 -6.48 10.90
CA ASN A 82 -1.04 -5.39 11.59
C ASN A 82 -0.76 -4.08 10.86
N HIS A 83 -1.60 -3.08 11.08
CA HIS A 83 -1.39 -1.75 10.51
C HIS A 83 -1.68 -0.66 11.54
N GLY A 84 -1.09 0.51 11.33
CA GLY A 84 -1.37 1.73 12.09
C GLY A 84 -2.73 2.35 11.74
N ASP A 85 -2.98 3.54 12.28
CA ASP A 85 -4.20 4.29 11.97
C ASP A 85 -4.29 4.62 10.48
N ILE A 86 -5.48 4.46 9.93
CA ILE A 86 -5.80 4.76 8.52
C ILE A 86 -6.59 6.07 8.39
N SER A 87 -6.90 6.75 9.49
CA SER A 87 -7.73 7.94 9.51
C SER A 87 -7.04 9.20 8.96
N GLY A 88 -7.84 10.23 8.66
CA GLY A 88 -7.37 11.52 8.19
C GLY A 88 -7.17 11.62 6.68
N ASN A 89 -7.00 12.84 6.18
CA ASN A 89 -6.94 13.12 4.74
C ASN A 89 -5.54 12.88 4.15
N ASN A 90 -4.49 13.13 4.94
CA ASN A 90 -3.11 12.75 4.61
C ASN A 90 -2.70 11.55 5.46
N ALA A 91 -3.35 10.41 5.20
CA ALA A 91 -3.16 9.21 5.99
C ALA A 91 -1.75 8.63 5.78
N HIS A 92 -1.03 8.40 6.88
CA HIS A 92 0.26 7.71 6.87
C HIS A 92 0.12 6.37 7.61
N VAL A 93 0.13 5.28 6.86
CA VAL A 93 -0.12 3.94 7.38
C VAL A 93 1.16 3.12 7.37
N THR A 94 1.58 2.62 8.55
CA THR A 94 2.62 1.61 8.65
C THR A 94 1.99 0.23 8.74
N ILE A 95 2.43 -0.71 7.90
CA ILE A 95 1.98 -2.10 7.90
C ILE A 95 3.18 -2.97 8.29
N ASN A 96 3.02 -3.82 9.32
CA ASN A 96 4.04 -4.81 9.64
C ASN A 96 3.56 -6.20 9.24
N PHE A 97 4.39 -6.89 8.47
CA PHE A 97 4.17 -8.28 8.10
C PHE A 97 4.98 -9.17 9.02
N LEU A 98 4.30 -10.11 9.67
CA LEU A 98 4.90 -11.06 10.59
C LEU A 98 4.79 -12.45 9.98
N LYS A 99 5.88 -13.22 10.03
CA LYS A 99 5.85 -14.63 9.66
C LYS A 99 5.47 -15.43 10.89
N ASP A 100 4.46 -16.29 10.75
CA ASP A 100 4.06 -17.21 11.80
C ASP A 100 5.19 -18.22 12.03
N LEU A 101 5.52 -18.46 13.31
CA LEU A 101 6.62 -19.34 13.75
C LEU A 101 6.18 -20.80 13.83
#